data_AF-A0A0T5PIK3-F1
#
_entry.id   AF-A0A0T5PIK3-F1
#
_cell.length_a   1.000
_cell.length_b   1.000
_cell.length_c   1.000
_cell.angle_alpha   90.00
_cell.angle_beta   90.00
_cell.angle_gamma   90.00
#
_symmetry.space_group_name_H-M   'P 1'
#
loop_
_entity.id
_entity.type
_entity.pdbx_description
1 polymer ?
#
loop_
_entity_poly.entity_id
_entity_poly.type
_entity_poly.pdbx_seq_one_letter_code
_entity_poly.pdbx_strand_id
1 'polypeptide(L)'
;MTELCSQDALDLQKFVDVFVSKGTSSFFGVDLDSAGLFSYLSFLESFARRAMRKNAISIRSVFEDLHIKLPEIRDESKGLKFEKLSVEIRHILLNGLMQFIRLSPDNLYDCLIRHGITRQSFVGDLKLVPPCILSVVQKLPDNKRTLTNTPRNSEWKPTPKYLVQRKFKQLINSFKKQKNE
;
A
#
# COMPACT_ATOMS: atom_id res chain seq x y z
N MET A 1 27.16 -7.81 -13.69
CA MET A 1 26.20 -7.51 -14.77
C MET A 1 25.42 -6.29 -14.34
N THR A 2 25.61 -5.15 -15.01
CA THR A 2 24.81 -3.95 -14.78
C THR A 2 23.40 -4.22 -15.28
N GLU A 3 22.45 -4.44 -14.38
CA GLU A 3 21.03 -4.52 -14.75
C GLU A 3 20.67 -3.22 -15.47
N LEU A 4 20.26 -3.34 -16.75
CA LEU A 4 19.72 -2.22 -17.50
C LEU A 4 18.50 -1.69 -16.75
N CYS A 5 18.48 -0.37 -16.50
CA CYS A 5 17.33 0.31 -15.91
C CYS A 5 16.08 -0.03 -16.72
N SER A 6 15.04 -0.53 -16.05
CA SER A 6 13.79 -0.92 -16.71
C SER A 6 13.18 0.25 -17.49
N GLN A 7 12.69 -0.03 -18.71
CA GLN A 7 12.06 0.99 -19.55
C GLN A 7 10.89 1.68 -18.84
N ASP A 8 10.08 0.94 -18.08
CA ASP A 8 8.97 1.50 -17.31
C ASP A 8 9.45 2.47 -16.21
N ALA A 9 10.62 2.23 -15.60
CA ALA A 9 11.20 3.14 -14.62
C ALA A 9 11.70 4.44 -15.27
N LEU A 10 12.29 4.35 -16.46
CA LEU A 10 12.68 5.52 -17.25
C LEU A 10 11.47 6.33 -17.73
N ASP A 11 10.41 5.64 -18.14
CA ASP A 11 9.16 6.28 -18.57
C ASP A 11 8.47 6.97 -17.39
N LEU A 12 8.49 6.35 -16.20
CA LEU A 12 8.00 6.97 -14.98
C LEU A 12 8.79 8.23 -14.63
N GLN A 13 10.13 8.17 -14.72
CA GLN A 13 10.97 9.34 -14.48
C GLN A 13 10.62 10.47 -15.46
N LYS A 14 10.57 10.18 -16.76
CA LYS A 14 10.17 11.17 -17.78
C LYS A 14 8.78 11.74 -17.53
N PHE A 15 7.83 10.90 -17.13
CA PHE A 15 6.47 11.32 -16.80
C PHE A 15 6.47 12.32 -15.63
N VAL A 16 7.19 12.01 -14.55
CA VAL A 16 7.35 12.91 -13.40
C VAL A 16 8.06 14.21 -13.80
N ASP A 17 9.14 14.14 -14.57
CA ASP A 17 9.90 15.32 -15.01
C ASP A 17 9.04 16.27 -15.86
N VAL A 18 8.23 15.71 -16.77
CA VAL A 18 7.29 16.49 -17.59
C VAL A 18 6.20 17.13 -16.72
N PHE A 19 5.71 16.40 -15.72
CA PHE A 19 4.68 16.92 -14.83
C PHE A 19 5.22 18.07 -13.95
N VAL A 20 6.40 17.88 -13.36
CA VAL A 20 7.07 18.86 -12.50
C VAL A 20 7.46 20.11 -13.29
N SER A 21 7.96 19.96 -14.52
CA SER A 21 8.33 21.11 -15.37
C SER A 21 7.14 21.95 -15.83
N LYS A 22 5.96 21.34 -16.04
CA LYS A 22 4.73 22.05 -16.38
C LYS A 22 4.05 22.69 -15.15
N GLY A 23 4.34 22.21 -13.95
CA GLY A 23 3.78 22.69 -12.68
C GLY A 23 2.34 22.23 -12.43
N THR A 24 1.47 22.31 -13.44
CA THR A 24 0.11 21.75 -13.43
C THR A 24 -0.17 21.01 -14.73
N SER A 25 -0.84 19.86 -14.63
CA SER A 25 -1.26 19.07 -15.79
C SER A 25 -2.54 18.30 -15.48
N SER A 26 -3.38 18.13 -16.50
CA SER A 26 -4.57 17.28 -16.39
C SER A 26 -4.17 15.82 -16.33
N PHE A 27 -4.67 15.11 -15.32
CA PHE A 27 -4.46 13.68 -15.10
C PHE A 27 -5.79 13.04 -14.67
N PHE A 28 -6.25 12.03 -15.40
CA PHE A 28 -7.59 11.45 -15.25
C PHE A 28 -8.73 12.49 -15.28
N GLY A 29 -8.59 13.53 -16.11
CA GLY A 29 -9.59 14.59 -16.26
C GLY A 29 -9.64 15.57 -15.08
N VAL A 30 -8.67 15.50 -14.16
CA VAL A 30 -8.52 16.43 -13.04
C VAL A 30 -7.21 17.16 -13.18
N ASP A 31 -7.22 18.48 -13.05
CA ASP A 31 -5.98 19.26 -13.01
C ASP A 31 -5.27 18.97 -11.69
N LEU A 32 -4.07 18.41 -11.78
CA LEU A 32 -3.22 18.12 -10.64
C LEU A 32 -1.98 19.01 -10.69
N ASP A 33 -1.55 19.46 -9.52
CA ASP A 33 -0.22 20.03 -9.31
C ASP A 33 0.77 18.91 -8.94
N SER A 34 2.06 19.26 -8.85
CA SER A 34 3.10 18.30 -8.46
C SER A 34 2.80 17.61 -7.12
N ALA A 35 2.23 18.34 -6.15
CA ALA A 35 1.87 17.79 -4.85
C ALA A 35 0.77 16.71 -4.97
N GLY A 36 -0.26 16.97 -5.78
CA GLY A 36 -1.32 16.02 -6.10
C GLY A 36 -0.79 14.76 -6.79
N LEU A 37 0.17 14.92 -7.72
CA LEU A 37 0.81 13.78 -8.36
C LEU A 37 1.59 12.91 -7.35
N PHE A 38 2.45 13.51 -6.52
CA PHE A 38 3.21 12.75 -5.54
C PHE A 38 2.31 12.11 -4.47
N SER A 39 1.19 12.76 -4.12
CA SER A 39 0.16 12.15 -3.28
C SER A 39 -0.41 10.88 -3.92
N TYR A 40 -0.70 10.92 -5.22
CA TYR A 40 -1.15 9.74 -5.98
C TYR A 40 -0.11 8.62 -6.04
N LEU A 41 1.16 8.95 -6.32
CA LEU A 41 2.23 7.96 -6.35
C LEU A 41 2.45 7.31 -4.97
N SER A 42 2.40 8.10 -3.89
CA SER A 42 2.49 7.60 -2.52
C SER A 42 1.30 6.69 -2.16
N PHE A 43 0.10 7.03 -2.65
CA PHE A 43 -1.08 6.18 -2.53
C PHE A 43 -0.85 4.82 -3.21
N LEU A 44 -0.40 4.81 -4.46
CA LEU A 44 -0.16 3.58 -5.22
C LEU A 44 0.93 2.71 -4.57
N GLU A 45 2.02 3.32 -4.10
CA GLU A 45 3.07 2.62 -3.37
C GLU A 45 2.49 1.97 -2.10
N SER A 46 1.67 2.70 -1.35
CA SER A 46 1.00 2.19 -0.14
C SER A 46 -0.01 1.08 -0.46
N PHE A 47 -0.69 1.16 -1.60
CA PHE A 47 -1.59 0.11 -2.08
C PHE A 47 -0.82 -1.16 -2.45
N ALA A 48 0.27 -1.04 -3.20
CA ALA A 48 1.18 -2.15 -3.53
C ALA A 48 1.73 -2.82 -2.27
N ARG A 49 2.24 -2.03 -1.31
CA ARG A 49 2.75 -2.55 -0.03
C ARG A 49 1.68 -3.30 0.79
N ARG A 50 0.40 -2.91 0.69
CA ARG A 50 -0.71 -3.63 1.33
C ARG A 50 -0.99 -4.95 0.65
N ALA A 51 -0.95 -5.00 -0.67
CA ALA A 51 -1.10 -6.23 -1.46
C ALA A 51 -0.03 -7.29 -1.08
N MET A 52 1.15 -6.83 -0.69
CA MET A 52 2.28 -7.69 -0.29
C MET A 52 2.16 -8.25 1.14
N ARG A 53 1.12 -7.88 1.90
CA ARG A 53 0.90 -8.42 3.26
C ARG A 53 0.33 -9.85 3.15
N LYS A 54 0.80 -10.75 4.03
CA LYS A 54 0.41 -12.18 4.06
C LYS A 54 -1.11 -12.44 4.03
N ASN A 55 -1.92 -11.54 4.61
CA ASN A 55 -3.37 -11.71 4.72
C ASN A 55 -4.18 -10.85 3.71
N ALA A 56 -3.55 -10.25 2.72
CA ALA A 56 -4.20 -9.33 1.77
C ALA A 56 -4.54 -10.00 0.43
N ILE A 57 -5.12 -11.21 0.47
CA ILE A 57 -5.37 -12.06 -0.71
C ILE A 57 -6.16 -11.30 -1.78
N SER A 58 -7.28 -10.67 -1.41
CA SER A 58 -8.13 -9.94 -2.38
C SER A 58 -7.41 -8.79 -3.06
N ILE A 59 -6.57 -8.04 -2.33
CA ILE A 59 -5.80 -6.93 -2.91
C ILE A 59 -4.73 -7.51 -3.84
N ARG A 60 -4.05 -8.58 -3.44
CA ARG A 60 -3.05 -9.24 -4.28
C ARG A 60 -3.66 -9.74 -5.59
N SER A 61 -4.86 -10.32 -5.56
CA SER A 61 -5.56 -10.78 -6.77
C SER A 61 -5.85 -9.65 -7.77
N VAL A 62 -6.10 -8.43 -7.30
CA VAL A 62 -6.23 -7.25 -8.19
C VAL A 62 -4.94 -6.99 -8.97
N PHE A 63 -3.78 -7.10 -8.32
CA PHE A 63 -2.50 -6.93 -9.01
C PHE A 63 -2.25 -8.07 -10.01
N GLU A 64 -2.63 -9.29 -9.67
CA GLU A 64 -2.51 -10.45 -10.57
C GLU A 64 -3.41 -10.32 -11.82
N ASP A 65 -4.65 -9.86 -11.65
CA ASP A 65 -5.62 -9.63 -12.73
C ASP A 65 -5.22 -8.45 -13.64
N LEU A 66 -4.60 -7.42 -13.07
CA LEU A 66 -4.02 -6.30 -13.83
C LEU A 66 -2.65 -6.63 -14.44
N HIS A 67 -2.13 -7.85 -14.22
CA HIS A 67 -0.79 -8.29 -14.63
C HIS A 67 0.36 -7.43 -14.08
N ILE A 68 0.15 -6.80 -12.92
CA ILE A 68 1.12 -5.94 -12.26
C ILE A 68 1.96 -6.77 -11.28
N LYS A 69 3.26 -6.84 -11.55
CA LYS A 69 4.18 -7.60 -10.71
C LYS A 69 4.42 -6.89 -9.37
N LEU A 70 4.29 -7.65 -8.29
CA LEU A 70 4.66 -7.22 -6.95
C LEU A 70 5.97 -7.90 -6.51
N PRO A 71 6.86 -7.19 -5.81
CA PRO A 71 8.05 -7.83 -5.24
C PRO A 71 7.66 -8.89 -4.19
N GLU A 72 8.52 -9.90 -4.00
CA GLU A 72 8.44 -10.76 -2.83
C GLU A 72 9.08 -10.05 -1.64
N ILE A 73 8.27 -9.48 -0.73
CA ILE A 73 8.79 -8.83 0.47
C ILE A 73 9.07 -9.88 1.55
N ARG A 74 10.34 -9.93 1.98
CA ARG A 74 10.75 -10.56 3.24
C ARG A 74 10.23 -9.73 4.41
N ASP A 75 9.84 -10.38 5.51
CA ASP A 75 9.21 -9.71 6.67
C ASP A 75 10.02 -8.52 7.21
N GLU A 76 11.34 -8.49 7.00
CA GLU A 76 12.29 -7.46 7.44
C GLU A 76 12.19 -6.12 6.69
N SER A 77 11.72 -6.10 5.43
CA SER A 77 11.55 -4.85 4.68
C SER A 77 10.21 -4.17 4.94
N LYS A 78 9.36 -4.78 5.80
CA LYS A 78 8.07 -4.22 6.21
C LYS A 78 8.28 -2.99 7.09
N GLY A 79 8.01 -1.82 6.52
CA GLY A 79 8.12 -0.53 7.22
C GLY A 79 9.38 0.27 6.88
N LEU A 80 10.27 -0.27 6.04
CA LEU A 80 11.33 0.53 5.45
C LEU A 80 10.74 1.61 4.55
N LYS A 81 11.27 2.83 4.63
CA LYS A 81 10.98 3.87 3.65
C LYS A 81 11.42 3.40 2.26
N PHE A 82 10.78 3.92 1.21
CA PHE A 82 11.03 3.50 -0.17
C PHE A 82 12.52 3.50 -0.52
N GLU A 83 13.26 4.54 -0.10
CA GLU A 83 14.69 4.73 -0.39
C GLU A 83 15.59 3.72 0.31
N LYS A 84 15.09 3.06 1.37
CA LYS A 84 15.80 2.02 2.11
C LYS A 84 15.57 0.61 1.56
N LEU A 85 14.69 0.46 0.57
CA LEU A 85 14.47 -0.82 -0.10
C LEU A 85 15.66 -1.12 -1.03
N SER A 86 15.93 -2.41 -1.25
CA SER A 86 16.94 -2.83 -2.20
C SER A 86 16.63 -2.30 -3.61
N VAL A 87 17.65 -2.16 -4.45
CA VAL A 87 17.50 -1.62 -5.80
C VAL A 87 16.54 -2.47 -6.61
N GLU A 88 16.62 -3.80 -6.49
CA GLU A 88 15.78 -4.76 -7.19
C GLU A 88 14.30 -4.59 -6.81
N ILE A 89 14.01 -4.46 -5.50
CA ILE A 89 12.64 -4.24 -5.00
C ILE A 89 12.09 -2.90 -5.51
N ARG A 90 12.90 -1.84 -5.47
CA ARG A 90 12.50 -0.52 -5.98
C ARG A 90 12.17 -0.58 -7.46
N HIS A 91 12.97 -1.26 -8.28
CA HIS A 91 12.69 -1.41 -9.71
C HIS A 91 11.36 -2.10 -9.98
N ILE A 92 11.06 -3.21 -9.28
CA ILE A 92 9.78 -3.92 -9.45
C ILE A 92 8.61 -3.00 -9.06
N LEU A 93 8.74 -2.26 -7.94
CA LEU A 93 7.70 -1.31 -7.53
C LEU A 93 7.50 -0.19 -8.55
N LEU A 94 8.57 0.46 -9.03
CA LEU A 94 8.47 1.54 -10.02
C LEU A 94 7.84 1.06 -11.33
N ASN A 95 8.19 -0.16 -11.79
CA ASN A 95 7.56 -0.77 -12.95
C ASN A 95 6.05 -0.94 -12.74
N GLY A 96 5.65 -1.48 -11.58
CA GLY A 96 4.24 -1.64 -11.27
C GLY A 96 3.48 -0.31 -11.15
N LEU A 97 4.11 0.72 -10.58
CA LEU A 97 3.54 2.07 -10.53
C LEU A 97 3.29 2.63 -11.93
N MET A 98 4.24 2.47 -12.87
CA MET A 98 4.05 2.96 -14.23
C MET A 98 2.90 2.24 -14.94
N GLN A 99 2.73 0.94 -14.71
CA GLN A 99 1.59 0.18 -15.22
C GLN A 99 0.26 0.70 -14.65
N PHE A 100 0.21 1.05 -13.35
CA PHE A 100 -0.96 1.71 -12.76
C PHE A 100 -1.26 3.08 -13.37
N ILE A 101 -0.24 3.88 -13.66
CA ILE A 101 -0.43 5.21 -14.25
C ILE A 101 -1.04 5.11 -15.65
N ARG A 102 -0.70 4.05 -16.40
CA ARG A 102 -1.24 3.79 -17.75
C ARG A 102 -2.66 3.20 -17.73
N LEU A 103 -3.12 2.66 -16.60
CA LEU A 103 -4.46 2.09 -16.48
C LEU A 103 -5.53 3.17 -16.48
N SER A 104 -6.64 2.91 -17.17
CA SER A 104 -7.81 3.78 -17.09
C SER A 104 -8.48 3.64 -15.71
N PRO A 105 -9.09 4.72 -15.18
CA PRO A 105 -9.82 4.66 -13.92
C PRO A 105 -10.97 3.64 -13.92
N ASP A 106 -11.62 3.46 -15.08
CA ASP A 106 -12.72 2.50 -15.23
C ASP A 106 -12.23 1.05 -15.18
N ASN A 107 -11.11 0.73 -15.83
CA ASN A 107 -10.51 -0.62 -15.73
C ASN A 107 -10.09 -0.94 -14.29
N LEU A 108 -9.54 0.05 -13.58
CA LEU A 108 -9.22 -0.09 -12.16
C LEU A 108 -10.49 -0.36 -11.33
N TYR A 109 -11.55 0.42 -11.55
CA TYR A 109 -12.82 0.24 -10.86
C TYR A 109 -13.40 -1.16 -11.07
N ASP A 110 -13.48 -1.61 -12.32
CA ASP A 110 -14.04 -2.92 -12.67
C ASP A 110 -13.28 -4.07 -12.01
N CYS A 111 -11.95 -3.98 -11.99
CA CYS A 111 -11.10 -4.96 -11.32
C CYS A 111 -11.31 -4.95 -9.79
N LEU A 112 -11.39 -3.76 -9.17
CA LEU A 112 -11.65 -3.64 -7.73
C LEU A 112 -13.00 -4.25 -7.34
N ILE A 113 -14.05 -4.01 -8.13
CA ILE A 113 -15.38 -4.59 -7.88
C ILE A 113 -15.37 -6.11 -8.03
N ARG A 114 -14.73 -6.62 -9.09
CA ARG A 114 -14.62 -8.07 -9.37
C ARG A 114 -13.98 -8.82 -8.21
N HIS A 115 -12.99 -8.23 -7.54
CA HIS A 115 -12.32 -8.80 -6.37
C HIS A 115 -12.97 -8.43 -5.02
N GLY A 116 -14.16 -7.81 -5.04
CA GLY A 116 -14.90 -7.46 -3.82
C GLY A 116 -14.18 -6.42 -2.95
N ILE A 117 -13.33 -5.58 -3.55
CA ILE A 117 -12.60 -4.55 -2.81
C ILE A 117 -13.57 -3.43 -2.42
N THR A 118 -13.65 -3.18 -1.13
CA THR A 118 -14.47 -2.09 -0.58
C THR A 118 -13.68 -0.80 -0.48
N ARG A 119 -14.37 0.32 -0.31
CA ARG A 119 -13.73 1.64 -0.16
C ARG A 119 -12.65 1.64 0.94
N GLN A 120 -12.94 1.03 2.09
CA GLN A 120 -12.03 0.94 3.23
C GLN A 120 -10.80 0.08 2.90
N SER A 121 -10.98 -1.02 2.20
CA SER A 121 -9.87 -1.89 1.77
C SER A 121 -9.00 -1.20 0.71
N PHE A 122 -9.61 -0.42 -0.20
CA PHE A 122 -8.89 0.32 -1.22
C PHE A 122 -8.14 1.52 -0.66
N VAL A 123 -8.79 2.37 0.14
CA VAL A 123 -8.15 3.58 0.72
C VAL A 123 -7.23 3.23 1.89
N GLY A 124 -7.57 2.22 2.69
CA GLY A 124 -6.80 1.86 3.89
C GLY A 124 -6.83 2.96 4.93
N ASP A 125 -5.68 3.24 5.53
CA ASP A 125 -5.53 4.24 6.60
C ASP A 125 -5.18 5.65 6.07
N LEU A 126 -5.26 5.87 4.75
CA LEU A 126 -4.98 7.17 4.16
C LEU A 126 -5.99 8.21 4.63
N LYS A 127 -5.47 9.29 5.24
CA LYS A 127 -6.27 10.44 5.70
C LYS A 127 -6.81 11.28 4.53
N LEU A 128 -6.06 11.32 3.42
CA LEU A 128 -6.38 12.10 2.24
C LEU A 128 -6.33 11.20 1.01
N VAL A 129 -7.42 11.18 0.26
CA VAL A 129 -7.54 10.46 -1.00
C VAL A 129 -7.08 11.38 -2.14
N PRO A 130 -6.16 10.94 -3.01
CA PRO A 130 -5.76 11.73 -4.17
C PRO A 130 -6.95 12.10 -5.06
N PRO A 131 -7.07 13.38 -5.52
CA PRO A 131 -8.24 13.84 -6.27
C PRO A 131 -8.54 13.03 -7.53
N CYS A 132 -7.51 12.56 -8.24
CA CYS A 132 -7.64 11.82 -9.49
C CYS A 132 -8.29 10.43 -9.37
N ILE A 133 -8.33 9.85 -8.16
CA ILE A 133 -9.00 8.57 -7.91
C ILE A 133 -10.28 8.72 -7.08
N LEU A 134 -10.65 9.95 -6.72
CA LEU A 134 -11.81 10.19 -5.88
C LEU A 134 -13.10 9.65 -6.50
N SER A 135 -13.24 9.78 -7.83
CA SER A 135 -14.37 9.23 -8.59
C SER A 135 -14.48 7.70 -8.45
N VAL A 136 -13.37 6.98 -8.55
CA VAL A 136 -13.30 5.52 -8.34
C VAL A 136 -13.69 5.18 -6.90
N VAL A 137 -13.09 5.87 -5.93
CA VAL A 137 -13.32 5.65 -4.48
C VAL A 137 -14.79 5.86 -4.10
N GLN A 138 -15.46 6.86 -4.67
CA GLN A 138 -16.87 7.14 -4.41
C GLN A 138 -17.79 6.04 -4.94
N LYS A 139 -17.48 5.46 -6.11
CA LYS A 139 -18.25 4.35 -6.72
C LYS A 139 -18.08 3.01 -5.99
N LEU A 140 -17.03 2.82 -5.20
CA LEU A 140 -16.78 1.56 -4.49
C LEU A 140 -17.79 1.32 -3.36
N PRO A 141 -18.15 0.04 -3.09
CA PRO A 141 -19.04 -0.30 -1.99
C PRO A 141 -18.41 0.03 -0.65
N ASP A 142 -19.23 0.50 0.28
CA ASP A 142 -18.83 0.72 1.67
C ASP A 142 -18.98 -0.58 2.47
N ASN A 143 -17.89 -1.01 3.10
CA ASN A 143 -17.98 -1.94 4.22
C ASN A 143 -18.06 -1.10 5.49
N LYS A 144 -19.27 -0.60 5.80
CA LYS A 144 -19.54 -0.06 7.14
C LYS A 144 -19.43 -1.23 8.11
N ARG A 145 -18.21 -1.53 8.55
CA ARG A 145 -18.00 -2.30 9.77
C ARG A 145 -18.67 -1.47 10.86
N THR A 146 -19.88 -1.85 11.24
CA THR A 146 -20.41 -1.53 12.56
C THR A 146 -19.36 -2.08 13.51
N LEU A 147 -18.49 -1.20 14.00
CA LEU A 147 -17.79 -1.42 15.24
C LEU A 147 -18.90 -1.66 16.25
N THR A 148 -19.26 -2.93 16.47
CA THR A 148 -19.75 -3.35 17.76
C THR A 148 -18.61 -3.05 18.71
N ASN A 149 -18.56 -1.80 19.16
CA ASN A 149 -17.89 -1.43 20.38
C ASN A 149 -18.60 -2.26 21.45
N THR A 150 -18.12 -3.47 21.70
CA THR A 150 -18.29 -4.05 23.02
C THR A 150 -17.73 -3.00 23.96
N PRO A 151 -18.56 -2.40 24.83
CA PRO A 151 -18.07 -1.36 25.72
C PRO A 151 -16.87 -1.94 26.45
N ARG A 152 -15.70 -1.32 26.28
CA ARG A 152 -14.56 -1.59 27.14
C ARG A 152 -15.06 -1.26 28.54
N ASN A 153 -15.30 -2.28 29.35
CA ASN A 153 -15.49 -2.11 30.78
C ASN A 153 -14.37 -1.18 31.27
N SER A 154 -14.75 0.01 31.71
CA SER A 154 -13.87 1.11 32.08
C SER A 154 -13.15 0.87 33.40
N GLU A 155 -13.16 -0.35 33.92
CA GLU A 155 -12.34 -0.76 35.05
C GLU A 155 -10.94 -1.07 34.55
N TRP A 156 -10.15 -0.02 34.36
CA TRP A 156 -8.71 -0.16 34.16
C TRP A 156 -8.09 -0.71 35.46
N LYS A 157 -8.07 -2.04 35.58
CA LYS A 157 -7.38 -2.73 36.67
C LYS A 157 -5.92 -2.92 36.27
N PRO A 158 -4.95 -2.44 37.08
CA PRO A 158 -3.54 -2.69 36.81
C PRO A 158 -3.31 -4.20 36.68
N THR A 159 -2.56 -4.60 35.65
CA THR A 159 -2.29 -6.02 35.42
C THR A 159 -1.51 -6.58 36.63
N PRO A 160 -1.96 -7.67 37.25
CA PRO A 160 -1.26 -8.29 38.37
C PRO A 160 0.20 -8.59 38.06
N LYS A 161 1.10 -8.30 39.01
CA LYS A 161 2.56 -8.45 38.86
C LYS A 161 2.98 -9.83 38.33
N TYR A 162 2.31 -10.91 38.77
CA TYR A 162 2.62 -12.27 38.34
C TYR A 162 2.32 -12.51 36.85
N LEU A 163 1.28 -11.87 36.28
CA LEU A 163 0.95 -11.97 34.86
C LEU A 163 1.97 -11.21 34.01
N VAL A 164 2.42 -10.04 34.48
CA VAL A 164 3.49 -9.28 33.81
C VAL A 164 4.78 -10.10 33.81
N GLN A 165 5.18 -10.65 34.96
CA GLN A 165 6.37 -11.50 35.07
C GLN A 165 6.27 -12.76 34.19
N ARG A 166 5.10 -13.41 34.13
CA ARG A 166 4.87 -14.57 33.27
C ARG A 166 5.03 -14.22 31.79
N LYS A 167 4.41 -13.12 31.34
CA LYS A 167 4.53 -12.65 29.95
C LYS A 167 5.97 -12.26 29.61
N PHE A 168 6.67 -11.59 30.53
CA PHE A 168 8.06 -11.21 30.35
C PHE A 168 8.97 -12.45 30.24
N LYS A 169 8.75 -13.46 31.08
CA LYS A 169 9.48 -14.74 31.01
C LYS A 169 9.20 -15.49 29.70
N GLN A 170 7.96 -15.47 29.21
CA GLN A 170 7.60 -16.02 27.89
C GLN A 170 8.33 -15.30 26.76
N LEU A 171 8.40 -13.97 26.82
CA LEU A 171 9.11 -13.13 25.84
C LEU A 171 10.62 -13.43 25.82
N ILE A 172 11.26 -13.53 27.00
CA ILE A 172 12.67 -13.91 27.11
C ILE A 172 12.91 -15.29 26.50
N ASN A 173 12.02 -16.24 26.77
CA ASN A 173 12.15 -17.60 26.23
C ASN A 173 11.95 -17.64 24.71
N SER A 174 11.04 -16.84 24.14
CA SER A 174 10.88 -16.76 22.68
C SER A 174 12.11 -16.17 22.01
N PHE A 175 12.74 -15.14 22.60
CA PHE A 175 13.99 -14.57 22.09
C PHE A 175 15.17 -15.54 22.19
N LYS A 176 15.27 -16.31 23.27
CA LYS A 176 16.31 -17.34 23.41
C LYS A 176 16.15 -18.46 22.39
N LYS A 177 14.90 -18.86 22.10
CA LYS A 177 14.61 -19.90 21.10
C LYS A 177 14.98 -19.44 19.69
N GLN A 178 14.68 -18.19 19.35
CA GLN A 178 15.05 -17.58 18.05
C GLN A 178 16.55 -17.34 17.86
N LYS A 179 17.35 -17.33 18.92
CA LYS A 179 18.81 -17.14 18.85
C LYS A 179 19.58 -18.47 18.68
N ASN A 180 18.90 -19.60 18.89
CA ASN A 180 19.45 -20.95 18.81
C ASN A 180 18.99 -21.72 17.55
N GLU A 181 18.25 -21.05 16.66
CA GLU A 181 17.95 -21.46 15.27
C GLU A 181 18.78 -20.58 14.32
#